data_AF-A0A1Y6MQD2-F1
#
_entry.id   AF-A0A1Y6MQD2-F1
#
_cell.length_a   1.000
_cell.length_b   1.000
_cell.length_c   1.000
_cell.angle_alpha   90.00
_cell.angle_beta   90.00
_cell.angle_gamma   90.00
#
_symmetry.space_group_name_H-M   'P 1'
#
loop_
_entity.id
_entity.type
_entity.pdbx_description
1 polymer ?
#
loop_
_entity_poly.entity_id
_entity_poly.type
_entity_poly.pdbx_seq_one_letter_code
_entity_poly.pdbx_strand_id
1 'polypeptide(L)'
;MKQRDIQVLQEMGITYWQVRKPELFPNQVLPVINLPAECKLLFIAAEELDEHDAWLFGRILSSMKLTPQQALSLPLSALDQIAEHHLTWCWFAGCQGAHPTGCQVLNSASLKLMHNDPSSKKALWQQICSYDA
;
A
#
# COMPACT_ATOMS: atom_id res chain seq x y z
N MET A 1 29.48 18.91 8.83
CA MET A 1 29.10 19.90 9.87
C MET A 1 30.38 20.37 10.55
N LYS A 2 30.52 21.66 10.92
CA LYS A 2 31.77 22.17 11.51
C LYS A 2 31.72 21.98 13.04
N GLN A 3 32.88 21.91 13.69
CA GLN A 3 32.99 21.64 15.14
C GLN A 3 32.30 22.71 16.02
N ARG A 4 32.24 23.96 15.56
CA ARG A 4 31.49 25.04 16.23
C ARG A 4 29.99 24.77 16.28
N ASP A 5 29.42 24.19 15.23
CA ASP A 5 27.97 23.93 15.17
C ASP A 5 27.58 22.88 16.24
N ILE A 6 28.44 21.90 16.48
CA ILE A 6 28.20 20.84 17.48
C ILE A 6 28.25 21.40 18.91
N GLN A 7 29.18 22.33 19.18
CA GLN A 7 29.27 22.99 20.49
C GLN A 7 28.02 23.82 20.80
N VAL A 8 27.55 24.61 19.83
CA VAL A 8 26.33 25.42 20.01
C VAL A 8 25.11 24.54 20.27
N LEU A 9 24.98 23.40 19.59
CA LEU A 9 23.90 22.44 19.83
C LEU A 9 23.96 21.87 21.26
N GLN A 10 25.16 21.53 21.75
CA GLN A 10 25.34 21.05 23.12
C GLN A 10 25.01 22.12 24.17
N GLU A 11 25.36 23.39 23.94
CA GLU A 11 25.01 24.51 24.83
C GLU A 11 23.49 24.74 24.88
N MET A 12 22.77 24.45 23.80
CA MET A 12 21.30 24.48 23.75
C MET A 12 20.65 23.22 24.38
N GLY A 13 21.44 22.31 24.95
CA GLY A 13 20.95 21.05 25.53
C GLY A 13 20.50 20.02 24.48
N ILE A 14 20.90 20.19 23.23
CA ILE A 14 20.56 19.29 22.12
C ILE A 14 21.65 18.23 21.99
N THR A 15 21.28 16.98 22.24
CA THR A 15 22.18 15.84 22.05
C THR A 15 22.34 15.52 20.56
N TYR A 16 23.56 15.62 20.05
CA TYR A 16 23.89 15.29 18.66
C TYR A 16 24.37 13.83 18.53
N TRP A 17 23.73 13.06 17.66
CA TRP A 17 24.12 11.69 17.33
C TRP A 17 24.70 11.64 15.92
N GLN A 18 25.94 11.15 15.78
CA GLN A 18 26.58 10.96 14.47
C GLN A 18 26.70 9.48 14.14
N VAL A 19 26.22 9.09 12.97
CA VAL A 19 26.44 7.75 12.42
C VAL A 19 27.93 7.57 12.14
N ARG A 20 28.59 6.63 12.84
CA ARG A 20 30.05 6.42 12.75
C ARG A 20 30.52 5.95 11.38
N LYS A 21 29.69 5.16 10.68
CA LYS A 21 29.98 4.59 9.36
C LYS A 21 28.78 4.81 8.43
N PRO A 22 28.61 6.04 7.91
CA PRO A 22 27.49 6.34 7.01
C PRO A 22 27.53 5.48 5.74
N GLU A 23 28.72 5.04 5.31
CA GLU A 23 28.91 4.12 4.16
C GLU A 23 28.27 2.74 4.31
N LEU A 24 28.02 2.25 5.54
CA LEU A 24 27.31 0.99 5.78
C LEU A 24 25.79 1.11 5.61
N PHE A 25 25.31 2.35 5.57
CA PHE A 25 23.93 2.68 5.26
C PHE A 25 23.97 3.45 3.93
N PRO A 26 24.19 2.77 2.79
CA PRO A 26 24.05 3.43 1.50
C PRO A 26 22.69 4.15 1.52
N ASN A 27 22.61 5.35 0.95
CA ASN A 27 21.33 6.02 0.73
C ASN A 27 20.44 5.04 -0.04
N GLN A 28 19.65 4.25 0.70
CA GLN A 28 18.71 3.30 0.14
C GLN A 28 17.62 4.18 -0.42
N VAL A 29 17.83 4.60 -1.67
CA VAL A 29 16.74 5.07 -2.50
C VAL A 29 15.83 3.85 -2.56
N LEU A 30 14.70 3.93 -1.85
CA LEU A 30 13.69 2.89 -1.93
C LEU A 30 13.40 2.70 -3.42
N PRO A 31 13.56 1.47 -3.95
CA PRO A 31 13.44 1.23 -5.37
C PRO A 31 12.04 1.65 -5.80
N VAL A 32 11.99 2.60 -6.72
CA VAL A 32 10.71 3.12 -7.24
C VAL A 32 10.00 2.02 -8.02
N ILE A 33 8.76 1.73 -7.61
CA ILE A 33 7.90 0.74 -8.24
C ILE A 33 7.10 1.44 -9.34
N ASN A 34 7.46 1.15 -10.59
CA ASN A 34 6.69 1.57 -11.75
C ASN A 34 5.53 0.60 -11.97
N LEU A 35 4.31 1.11 -11.93
CA LEU A 35 3.13 0.29 -12.20
C LEU A 35 2.98 0.06 -13.70
N PRO A 36 2.47 -1.11 -14.13
CA PRO A 36 2.08 -1.33 -15.52
C PRO A 36 1.08 -0.27 -15.98
N ALA A 37 1.16 0.16 -17.25
CA ALA A 37 0.25 1.18 -17.79
C ALA A 37 -1.24 0.78 -17.72
N GLU A 38 -1.51 -0.52 -17.80
CA GLU A 38 -2.84 -1.11 -17.74
C GLU A 38 -3.35 -1.27 -16.28
N CYS A 39 -2.50 -1.02 -15.27
CA CYS A 39 -2.83 -1.24 -13.87
C CYS A 39 -3.83 -0.19 -13.38
N LYS A 40 -5.01 -0.66 -12.99
CA LYS A 40 -6.12 0.17 -12.51
C LYS A 40 -6.42 -0.05 -11.02
N LEU A 41 -6.08 -1.22 -10.47
CA LEU A 41 -6.35 -1.56 -9.09
C LEU A 41 -5.07 -1.98 -8.37
N LEU A 42 -4.84 -1.33 -7.22
CA LEU A 42 -3.83 -1.75 -6.28
C LEU A 42 -4.49 -2.51 -5.13
N PHE A 43 -4.03 -3.73 -4.89
CA PHE A 43 -4.49 -4.59 -3.82
C PHE A 43 -3.43 -4.67 -2.74
N ILE A 44 -3.78 -4.26 -1.52
CA ILE A 44 -2.89 -4.25 -0.36
C ILE A 44 -3.43 -5.22 0.67
N ALA A 45 -2.66 -6.25 0.96
CA ALA A 45 -2.96 -7.22 2.01
C ALA A 45 -1.78 -7.34 2.97
N ALA A 46 -2.09 -7.58 4.24
CA ALA A 46 -1.07 -7.87 5.26
C ALA A 46 -0.59 -9.33 5.19
N GLU A 47 -1.43 -10.22 4.66
CA GLU A 47 -1.18 -11.66 4.59
C GLU A 47 -0.96 -12.08 3.13
N GLU A 48 -0.12 -13.10 2.92
CA GLU A 48 -0.02 -13.75 1.62
C GLU A 48 -1.33 -14.45 1.27
N LEU A 49 -1.69 -14.37 -0.01
CA LEU A 49 -2.89 -15.00 -0.55
C LEU A 49 -2.59 -16.46 -0.85
N ASP A 50 -3.42 -17.37 -0.33
CA ASP A 50 -3.44 -18.75 -0.80
C ASP A 50 -4.24 -18.89 -2.10
N GLU A 51 -4.32 -20.11 -2.66
CA GLU A 51 -5.07 -20.36 -3.90
C GLU A 51 -6.57 -20.04 -3.76
N HIS A 52 -7.13 -20.21 -2.57
CA HIS A 52 -8.55 -19.97 -2.29
C HIS A 52 -8.84 -18.47 -2.23
N ASP A 53 -7.97 -17.72 -1.55
CA ASP A 53 -7.98 -16.26 -1.51
C ASP A 53 -7.80 -15.67 -2.92
N ALA A 54 -6.85 -16.20 -3.70
CA ALA A 54 -6.61 -15.77 -5.08
C ALA A 54 -7.83 -15.99 -5.98
N TRP A 55 -8.56 -17.10 -5.79
CA TRP A 55 -9.81 -17.34 -6.51
C TRP A 55 -10.90 -16.33 -6.13
N LEU A 56 -11.07 -16.04 -4.83
CA LEU A 56 -12.03 -15.04 -4.36
C LEU A 56 -11.65 -13.63 -4.85
N PHE A 57 -10.37 -13.29 -4.84
CA PHE A 57 -9.85 -12.05 -5.40
C PHE A 57 -10.23 -11.91 -6.87
N GLY A 58 -9.99 -12.93 -7.71
CA GLY A 58 -10.37 -12.92 -9.12
C GLY A 58 -11.89 -12.77 -9.34
N ARG A 59 -12.70 -13.38 -8.47
CA ARG A 59 -14.17 -13.20 -8.47
C ARG A 59 -14.59 -11.77 -8.19
N ILE A 60 -13.93 -11.11 -7.23
CA ILE A 60 -14.21 -9.71 -6.87
C ILE A 60 -13.76 -8.79 -8.01
N LEU A 61 -12.56 -8.98 -8.57
CA LEU A 61 -12.10 -8.22 -9.74
C LEU A 61 -13.10 -8.30 -10.91
N SER A 62 -13.61 -9.49 -11.18
CA SER A 62 -14.60 -9.71 -12.25
C SER A 62 -15.89 -8.90 -12.01
N SER A 63 -16.32 -8.76 -10.75
CA SER A 63 -17.50 -7.95 -10.39
C SER A 63 -17.27 -6.45 -10.60
N MET A 64 -16.02 -6.00 -10.51
CA MET A 64 -15.58 -4.63 -10.82
C MET A 64 -15.28 -4.40 -12.30
N LYS A 65 -15.52 -5.40 -13.17
CA LYS A 65 -15.17 -5.40 -14.60
C LYS A 65 -13.67 -5.20 -14.86
N LEU A 66 -12.83 -5.65 -13.92
CA LEU A 66 -11.37 -5.62 -14.03
C LEU A 66 -10.84 -7.00 -14.39
N THR A 67 -9.78 -7.04 -15.20
CA THR A 67 -9.04 -8.29 -15.45
C THR A 67 -7.91 -8.46 -14.44
N PRO A 68 -7.41 -9.68 -14.21
CA PRO A 68 -6.27 -9.92 -13.32
C PRO A 68 -5.01 -9.13 -13.72
N GLN A 69 -4.80 -8.84 -15.01
CA GLN A 69 -3.65 -8.04 -15.46
C GLN A 69 -3.75 -6.56 -15.08
N GLN A 70 -4.96 -6.06 -14.80
CA GLN A 70 -5.21 -4.68 -14.38
C GLN A 70 -5.10 -4.51 -12.87
N ALA A 71 -4.84 -5.58 -12.12
CA ALA A 71 -4.69 -5.56 -10.68
C ALA A 71 -3.27 -5.95 -10.26
N LEU A 72 -2.71 -5.25 -9.28
CA LEU A 72 -1.40 -5.58 -8.71
C LEU A 72 -1.52 -5.74 -7.20
N SER A 73 -1.03 -6.87 -6.68
CA SER A 73 -0.91 -7.12 -5.24
C SER A 73 0.43 -6.60 -4.73
N LEU A 74 0.41 -5.77 -3.67
CA LEU A 74 1.59 -5.24 -3.02
C LEU A 74 1.46 -5.32 -1.49
N PRO A 75 2.57 -5.54 -0.76
CA PRO A 75 2.57 -5.38 0.70
C PRO A 75 2.45 -3.91 1.08
N LEU A 76 1.93 -3.64 2.27
CA LEU A 76 1.76 -2.28 2.78
C LEU A 76 3.07 -1.47 2.80
N SER A 77 4.20 -2.13 3.07
CA SER A 77 5.53 -1.50 3.10
C SER A 77 6.05 -1.04 1.72
N ALA A 78 5.43 -1.50 0.64
CA ALA A 78 5.79 -1.11 -0.73
C ALA A 78 4.99 0.10 -1.24
N LEU A 79 4.01 0.57 -0.48
CA LEU A 79 3.06 1.60 -0.92
C LEU A 79 3.71 2.97 -1.13
N ASP A 80 4.65 3.34 -0.25
CA ASP A 80 5.43 4.59 -0.37
C ASP A 80 6.45 4.57 -1.53
N GLN A 81 6.66 3.41 -2.15
CA GLN A 81 7.62 3.24 -3.25
C GLN A 81 6.98 3.41 -4.62
N ILE A 82 5.65 3.58 -4.68
CA ILE A 82 4.92 3.69 -5.93
C ILE A 82 5.24 5.02 -6.62
N ALA A 83 5.62 4.92 -7.89
CA ALA A 83 5.86 6.07 -8.75
C ALA A 83 4.57 6.82 -9.08
N GLU A 84 4.64 7.71 -10.08
CA GLU A 84 3.44 8.26 -10.70
C GLU A 84 2.51 7.14 -11.19
N HIS A 85 1.22 7.25 -10.89
CA HIS A 85 0.25 6.19 -11.11
C HIS A 85 -1.04 6.72 -11.74
N HIS A 86 -1.74 5.82 -12.45
CA HIS A 86 -3.06 6.08 -13.04
C HIS A 86 -4.13 5.13 -12.46
N LEU A 87 -3.91 4.72 -11.21
CA LEU A 87 -4.81 3.84 -10.47
C LEU A 87 -6.21 4.46 -10.33
N THR A 88 -7.23 3.65 -10.62
CA THR A 88 -8.62 3.96 -10.33
C THR A 88 -8.99 3.53 -8.91
N TRP A 89 -8.44 2.41 -8.45
CA TRP A 89 -8.80 1.76 -7.19
C TRP A 89 -7.58 1.47 -6.33
N CYS A 90 -7.74 1.68 -5.03
CA CYS A 90 -6.81 1.22 -3.99
C CYS A 90 -7.61 0.44 -2.95
N TRP A 91 -7.36 -0.86 -2.86
CA TRP A 91 -8.11 -1.75 -2.00
C TRP A 91 -7.22 -2.32 -0.89
N PHE A 92 -7.57 -1.99 0.36
CA PHE A 92 -6.97 -2.57 1.54
C PHE A 92 -7.81 -3.74 2.07
N ALA A 93 -7.20 -4.92 2.18
CA ALA A 93 -7.79 -6.13 2.74
C ALA A 93 -7.12 -6.47 4.08
N GLY A 94 -7.88 -6.34 5.18
CA GLY A 94 -7.42 -6.64 6.53
C GLY A 94 -6.33 -5.72 7.06
N CYS A 95 -6.06 -4.60 6.39
CA CYS A 95 -5.07 -3.61 6.78
C CYS A 95 -5.59 -2.19 6.47
N GLN A 96 -4.86 -1.18 6.92
CA GLN A 96 -5.15 0.24 6.67
C GLN A 96 -3.81 0.97 6.48
N GLY A 97 -3.79 1.98 5.62
CA GLY A 97 -2.57 2.75 5.34
C GLY A 97 -2.84 4.04 4.57
N ALA A 98 -1.79 4.84 4.41
CA ALA A 98 -1.83 5.98 3.49
C ALA A 98 -1.98 5.46 2.06
N HIS A 99 -2.86 6.05 1.27
CA HIS A 99 -3.10 5.61 -0.10
C HIS A 99 -2.61 6.64 -1.12
N PRO A 100 -2.35 6.21 -2.37
CA PRO A 100 -2.00 7.13 -3.43
C PRO A 100 -3.16 8.11 -3.73
N THR A 101 -2.84 9.35 -4.10
CA THR A 101 -3.87 10.40 -4.27
C THR A 101 -4.60 10.21 -5.60
N GLY A 102 -5.92 10.48 -5.66
CA GLY A 102 -6.68 10.42 -6.92
C GLY A 102 -7.22 9.03 -7.30
N CYS A 103 -7.21 8.08 -6.36
CA CYS A 103 -7.88 6.79 -6.51
C CYS A 103 -9.02 6.61 -5.50
N GLN A 104 -9.97 5.74 -5.84
CA GLN A 104 -11.08 5.34 -4.99
C GLN A 104 -10.61 4.28 -4.00
N VAL A 105 -10.87 4.49 -2.71
CA VAL A 105 -10.37 3.63 -1.65
C VAL A 105 -11.44 2.64 -1.20
N LEU A 106 -11.08 1.36 -1.20
CA LEU A 106 -11.89 0.25 -0.72
C LEU A 106 -11.25 -0.35 0.52
N ASN A 107 -12.08 -0.69 1.52
CA ASN A 107 -11.61 -1.22 2.79
C ASN A 107 -12.45 -2.44 3.17
N SER A 108 -11.81 -3.60 3.26
CA SER A 108 -12.47 -4.85 3.65
C SER A 108 -11.72 -5.58 4.77
N ALA A 109 -12.37 -6.58 5.36
CA ALA A 109 -11.68 -7.62 6.10
C ALA A 109 -10.68 -8.38 5.20
N SER A 110 -9.79 -9.20 5.78
CA SER A 110 -8.90 -10.03 4.98
C SER A 110 -9.68 -11.07 4.17
N LEU A 111 -9.12 -11.50 3.03
CA LEU A 111 -9.80 -12.47 2.15
C LEU A 111 -10.14 -13.77 2.89
N LYS A 112 -9.22 -14.25 3.75
CA LYS A 112 -9.44 -15.41 4.64
C LYS A 112 -10.71 -15.30 5.48
N LEU A 113 -10.95 -14.13 6.09
CA LEU A 113 -12.17 -13.89 6.88
C LEU A 113 -13.40 -13.78 5.98
N MET A 114 -13.26 -13.14 4.82
CA MET A 114 -14.37 -12.98 3.87
C MET A 114 -14.90 -14.30 3.34
N HIS A 115 -14.08 -15.37 3.29
CA HIS A 115 -14.56 -16.70 2.90
C HIS A 115 -15.74 -17.14 3.76
N ASN A 116 -15.65 -16.96 5.07
CA ASN A 116 -16.64 -17.40 6.06
C ASN A 116 -17.63 -16.30 6.48
N ASP A 117 -17.43 -15.06 6.06
CA ASP A 117 -18.29 -13.94 6.40
C ASP A 117 -18.99 -13.31 5.17
N PRO A 118 -20.25 -13.68 4.91
CA PRO A 118 -21.07 -13.06 3.86
C PRO A 118 -21.31 -11.56 4.08
N SER A 119 -21.30 -11.08 5.33
CA SER A 119 -21.55 -9.67 5.63
C SER A 119 -20.40 -8.78 5.17
N SER A 120 -19.15 -9.21 5.38
CA SER A 120 -17.95 -8.54 4.84
C SER A 120 -17.95 -8.44 3.32
N LYS A 121 -18.38 -9.51 2.61
CA LYS A 121 -18.51 -9.47 1.14
C LYS A 121 -19.54 -8.43 0.69
N LYS A 122 -20.68 -8.37 1.37
CA LYS A 122 -21.74 -7.40 1.08
C LYS A 122 -21.27 -5.96 1.35
N ALA A 123 -20.55 -5.74 2.45
CA ALA A 123 -20.02 -4.42 2.79
C ALA A 123 -19.04 -3.91 1.71
N LEU A 124 -18.13 -4.77 1.24
CA LEU A 124 -17.24 -4.42 0.14
C LEU A 124 -18.01 -4.09 -1.15
N TRP A 125 -19.02 -4.90 -1.49
CA TRP A 125 -19.85 -4.63 -2.67
C TRP A 125 -20.58 -3.29 -2.57
N GLN A 126 -21.12 -2.96 -1.40
CA GLN A 126 -21.77 -1.66 -1.16
C GLN A 126 -20.79 -0.49 -1.32
N GLN A 127 -19.54 -0.64 -0.86
CA GLN A 127 -18.50 0.35 -1.10
C GLN A 127 -18.23 0.52 -2.59
N ILE A 128 -18.06 -0.56 -3.35
CA ILE A 128 -17.84 -0.49 -4.80
C ILE A 128 -19.00 0.24 -5.47
N CYS A 129 -20.25 -0.11 -5.16
CA CYS A 129 -21.42 0.56 -5.71
C CYS A 129 -21.51 2.05 -5.34
N SER A 130 -21.00 2.46 -4.18
CA SER A 130 -21.05 3.87 -3.76
C SER A 130 -20.22 4.80 -4.65
N TYR A 131 -19.25 4.26 -5.38
CA TYR A 131 -18.39 4.98 -6.31
C TYR A 131 -18.89 4.95 -7.77
N ASP A 132 -19.92 4.14 -8.06
CA ASP A 132 -20.57 4.04 -9.38
C ASP A 132 -21.77 5.00 -9.52
N ALA A 133 -22.15 5.67 -8.41
CA ALA A 133 -23.27 6.62 -8.33
C ALA A 133 -22.86 8.06 -8.67
#